data_AF-A0A1G6YSP7-F1
#
_entry.id   AF-A0A1G6YSP7-F1
#
_cell.length_a   1.000
_cell.length_b   1.000
_cell.length_c   1.000
_cell.angle_alpha   90.00
_cell.angle_beta   90.00
_cell.angle_gamma   90.00
#
_symmetry.space_group_name_H-M   'P 1'
#
loop_
_entity.id
_entity.type
_entity.pdbx_description
1 polymer ?
#
loop_
_entity_poly.entity_id
_entity_poly.type
_entity_poly.pdbx_seq_one_letter_code
_entity_poly.pdbx_strand_id
1 'polypeptide(L)'
;MKTEAALETDLEKWLYVLKNLGQMKKMPVFLRKTIFQKLFHIAEYSNLTKEEKMLYDKSLKHKWDHANVLNYAREEGVQKGREEKNFEFVVNLLTNTDFDIPKIAALAQVSIAYVKRVKKRVS
;
A
#
# COMPACT_ATOMS: atom_id res chain seq x y z
N MET A 1 -34.42 -18.75 -16.12
CA MET A 1 -33.74 -18.02 -15.03
C MET A 1 -32.24 -18.14 -15.30
N LYS A 2 -31.49 -17.04 -15.51
CA LYS A 2 -30.06 -17.10 -15.83
C LYS A 2 -29.26 -17.38 -14.54
N THR A 3 -28.40 -18.39 -14.57
CA THR A 3 -27.43 -18.73 -13.51
C THR A 3 -26.25 -17.76 -13.51
N GLU A 4 -25.46 -17.72 -12.41
CA GLU A 4 -24.29 -16.83 -12.28
C GLU A 4 -23.30 -16.94 -13.46
N ALA A 5 -23.23 -18.11 -14.10
CA ALA A 5 -22.40 -18.38 -15.27
C ALA A 5 -22.89 -17.74 -16.58
N ALA A 6 -24.10 -17.17 -16.62
CA ALA A 6 -24.73 -16.60 -17.82
C ALA A 6 -24.83 -15.06 -17.77
N LEU A 7 -24.13 -14.40 -16.84
CA LEU A 7 -24.06 -12.94 -16.73
C LEU A 7 -22.90 -12.39 -17.55
N GLU A 8 -23.20 -11.88 -18.74
CA GLU A 8 -22.18 -11.45 -19.71
C GLU A 8 -21.74 -10.00 -19.45
N THR A 9 -22.68 -9.12 -19.11
CA THR A 9 -22.41 -7.69 -18.97
C THR A 9 -22.33 -7.23 -17.51
N ASP A 10 -21.57 -6.16 -17.26
CA ASP A 10 -21.52 -5.55 -15.92
C ASP A 10 -22.93 -5.06 -15.50
N LEU A 11 -23.77 -4.57 -16.43
CA LEU A 11 -25.15 -4.15 -16.16
C LEU A 11 -26.07 -5.30 -15.68
N GLU A 12 -25.98 -6.47 -16.32
CA GLU A 12 -26.74 -7.65 -15.87
C GLU A 12 -26.30 -8.10 -14.47
N LYS A 13 -24.99 -8.00 -14.17
CA LYS A 13 -24.45 -8.25 -12.83
C LYS A 13 -24.99 -7.23 -11.82
N TRP A 14 -25.07 -5.95 -12.18
CA TRP A 14 -25.68 -4.89 -11.36
C TRP A 14 -27.15 -5.16 -11.02
N LEU A 15 -27.96 -5.50 -12.04
CA LEU A 15 -29.38 -5.77 -11.84
C LEU A 15 -29.63 -7.03 -11.01
N TYR A 16 -28.82 -8.07 -11.22
CA TYR A 16 -28.88 -9.29 -10.41
C TYR A 16 -28.59 -9.01 -8.92
N VAL A 17 -27.59 -8.18 -8.63
CA VAL A 17 -27.21 -7.82 -7.26
C VAL A 17 -28.32 -7.04 -6.58
N LEU A 18 -28.84 -5.99 -7.23
CA LEU A 18 -29.91 -5.16 -6.69
C LEU A 18 -31.18 -5.98 -6.40
N LYS A 19 -31.52 -6.91 -7.29
CA LYS A 19 -32.71 -7.75 -7.16
C LYS A 19 -32.61 -8.77 -6.03
N ASN A 20 -31.41 -9.27 -5.72
CA ASN A 20 -31.21 -10.35 -4.74
C ASN A 20 -30.56 -9.88 -3.43
N LEU A 21 -30.36 -8.56 -3.27
CA LEU A 21 -29.56 -7.96 -2.18
C LEU A 21 -30.02 -8.38 -0.78
N GLY A 22 -31.33 -8.39 -0.52
CA GLY A 22 -31.90 -8.73 0.79
C GLY A 22 -31.84 -10.22 1.16
N GLN A 23 -31.49 -11.11 0.23
CA GLN A 23 -31.46 -12.57 0.46
C GLN A 23 -30.05 -13.16 0.34
N MET A 24 -29.05 -12.36 -0.06
CA MET A 24 -27.67 -12.80 -0.22
C MET A 24 -26.98 -12.97 1.14
N LYS A 25 -26.71 -14.23 1.52
CA LYS A 25 -25.97 -14.57 2.74
C LYS A 25 -24.44 -14.55 2.57
N LYS A 26 -23.95 -14.57 1.33
CA LYS A 26 -22.52 -14.57 0.98
C LYS A 26 -22.32 -13.77 -0.29
N MET A 27 -21.15 -13.14 -0.43
CA MET A 27 -20.81 -12.26 -1.54
C MET A 27 -20.33 -13.06 -2.77
N PRO A 28 -21.02 -12.98 -3.93
CA PRO A 28 -20.58 -13.62 -5.16
C PRO A 28 -19.17 -13.22 -5.62
N VAL A 29 -18.47 -14.16 -6.25
CA VAL A 29 -17.07 -14.04 -6.70
C VAL A 29 -16.84 -12.87 -7.66
N PHE A 30 -17.80 -12.60 -8.55
CA PHE A 30 -17.71 -11.51 -9.55
C PHE A 30 -17.86 -10.11 -8.93
N LEU A 31 -18.30 -10.04 -7.66
CA LEU A 31 -18.42 -8.80 -6.90
C LEU A 31 -17.13 -8.45 -6.15
N ARG A 32 -16.06 -9.24 -6.29
CA ARG A 32 -14.75 -8.92 -5.71
C ARG A 32 -14.02 -7.73 -6.39
N LYS A 33 -14.70 -6.96 -7.24
CA LYS A 33 -14.20 -5.66 -7.72
C LYS A 33 -14.36 -4.61 -6.61
N THR A 34 -13.39 -3.71 -6.48
CA THR A 34 -13.29 -2.68 -5.41
C THR A 34 -14.55 -1.81 -5.27
N ILE A 35 -15.28 -1.59 -6.37
CA ILE A 35 -16.51 -0.79 -6.39
C ILE A 35 -17.68 -1.48 -5.66
N PHE A 36 -17.79 -2.80 -5.78
CA PHE A 36 -18.87 -3.56 -5.13
C PHE A 36 -18.59 -3.73 -3.65
N GLN A 37 -17.32 -3.91 -3.24
CA GLN A 37 -16.98 -3.88 -1.83
C GLN A 37 -17.41 -2.56 -1.18
N LYS A 38 -17.16 -1.41 -1.82
CA LYS A 38 -17.63 -0.11 -1.33
C LYS A 38 -19.16 -0.01 -1.27
N LEU A 39 -19.86 -0.49 -2.30
CA LEU A 39 -21.33 -0.49 -2.33
C LEU A 39 -21.94 -1.34 -1.20
N PHE A 40 -21.44 -2.56 -1.00
CA PHE A 40 -21.89 -3.44 0.08
C PHE A 40 -21.58 -2.83 1.44
N HIS A 41 -20.41 -2.22 1.61
CA HIS A 41 -20.02 -1.48 2.82
C HIS A 41 -21.02 -0.36 3.13
N ILE A 42 -21.42 0.41 2.12
CA ILE A 42 -22.42 1.48 2.25
C ILE A 42 -23.81 0.92 2.57
N ALA A 43 -24.25 -0.13 1.88
CA ALA A 43 -25.56 -0.74 2.10
C ALA A 43 -25.67 -1.41 3.47
N GLU A 44 -24.60 -2.07 3.94
CA GLU A 44 -24.48 -2.57 5.30
C GLU A 44 -24.57 -1.39 6.28
N TYR A 45 -23.71 -0.38 6.13
CA TYR A 45 -23.69 0.81 6.98
C TYR A 45 -25.05 1.52 7.06
N SER A 46 -25.78 1.65 5.95
CA SER A 46 -27.12 2.28 5.93
C SER A 46 -28.15 1.52 6.77
N ASN A 47 -28.04 0.19 6.86
CA ASN A 47 -28.92 -0.67 7.64
C ASN A 47 -28.50 -0.87 9.11
N LEU A 48 -27.29 -0.45 9.49
CA LEU A 48 -26.80 -0.60 10.85
C LEU A 48 -27.50 0.34 11.84
N THR A 49 -27.75 -0.18 13.05
CA THR A 49 -28.11 0.62 14.23
C THR A 49 -26.98 1.56 14.63
N LYS A 50 -27.26 2.53 15.51
CA LYS A 50 -26.25 3.51 15.94
C LYS A 50 -25.06 2.83 16.61
N GLU A 51 -25.32 1.81 17.41
CA GLU A 51 -24.33 1.02 18.13
C GLU A 51 -23.47 0.19 17.17
N GLU A 52 -24.08 -0.44 16.16
CA GLU A 52 -23.36 -1.20 15.14
C GLU A 52 -22.49 -0.30 14.25
N LYS A 53 -22.96 0.90 13.90
CA LYS A 53 -22.16 1.91 13.18
C LYS A 53 -20.92 2.30 13.97
N MET A 54 -21.04 2.50 15.28
CA MET A 54 -19.90 2.83 16.13
C MET A 54 -18.86 1.70 16.18
N LEU A 55 -19.31 0.44 16.30
CA LEU A 55 -18.41 -0.72 16.27
C LEU A 55 -17.73 -0.87 14.91
N TYR A 56 -18.46 -0.60 13.84
CA TYR A 56 -17.97 -0.65 12.48
C TYR A 56 -16.90 0.41 12.21
N ASP A 57 -17.17 1.68 12.55
CA ASP A 57 -16.22 2.79 12.41
C ASP A 57 -14.94 2.53 13.22
N LYS A 58 -15.08 1.95 14.43
CA LYS A 58 -13.95 1.51 15.23
C LYS A 58 -13.13 0.42 14.54
N SER A 59 -13.79 -0.58 13.93
CA SER A 59 -13.10 -1.64 13.20
C SER A 59 -12.36 -1.10 11.97
N LEU A 60 -12.96 -0.14 11.26
CA LEU A 60 -12.38 0.49 10.09
C LEU A 60 -11.17 1.34 10.47
N LYS A 61 -11.28 2.10 11.56
CA LYS A 61 -10.18 2.85 12.15
C LYS A 61 -9.01 1.92 12.49
N HIS A 62 -9.26 0.82 13.21
CA HIS A 62 -8.21 -0.14 13.54
C HIS A 62 -7.53 -0.73 12.29
N LYS A 63 -8.31 -1.04 11.25
CA LYS A 63 -7.77 -1.54 9.98
C LYS A 63 -6.85 -0.52 9.31
N TRP A 64 -7.26 0.75 9.26
CA TRP A 64 -6.44 1.81 8.67
C TRP A 64 -5.22 2.15 9.50
N ASP A 65 -5.34 2.23 10.82
CA ASP A 65 -4.22 2.44 11.73
C ASP A 65 -3.16 1.34 11.53
N HIS A 66 -3.60 0.07 11.47
CA HIS A 66 -2.69 -1.05 11.22
C HIS A 66 -2.03 -0.99 9.84
N ALA A 67 -2.79 -0.67 8.79
CA ALA A 67 -2.25 -0.51 7.43
C ALA A 67 -1.21 0.63 7.36
N ASN A 68 -1.47 1.75 8.04
CA ASN A 68 -0.57 2.89 8.10
C ASN A 68 0.73 2.53 8.82
N VAL A 69 0.66 1.82 9.95
CA VAL A 69 1.85 1.34 10.68
C VAL A 69 2.70 0.42 9.80
N LEU A 70 2.07 -0.54 9.11
CA LEU A 70 2.79 -1.45 8.21
C LEU A 70 3.43 -0.74 7.02
N ASN A 71 2.73 0.24 6.43
CA ASN A 71 3.26 1.01 5.31
C ASN A 71 4.44 1.88 5.76
N TYR A 72 4.31 2.56 6.90
CA TYR A 72 5.39 3.35 7.48
C TYR A 72 6.63 2.49 7.76
N ALA A 73 6.46 1.32 8.41
CA ALA A 73 7.57 0.41 8.69
C ALA A 73 8.25 -0.09 7.40
N ARG A 74 7.48 -0.35 6.33
CA ARG A 74 8.03 -0.74 5.03
C ARG A 74 8.82 0.40 4.38
N GLU A 75 8.27 1.60 4.34
CA GLU A 75 8.92 2.79 3.77
C GLU A 75 10.20 3.14 4.51
N GLU A 76 10.17 3.10 5.84
CA GLU A 76 11.34 3.32 6.69
C GLU A 76 12.42 2.26 6.43
N GLY A 77 12.04 0.98 6.32
CA GLY A 77 12.96 -0.11 6.01
C GLY A 77 13.62 0.05 4.63
N VAL A 78 12.85 0.43 3.61
CA VAL A 78 13.38 0.70 2.26
C VAL A 78 14.34 1.88 2.27
N GLN A 79 14.00 2.95 2.98
CA GLN A 79 14.85 4.13 3.08
C GLN A 79 16.16 3.83 3.80
N LYS A 80 16.10 3.12 4.94
CA LYS A 80 17.30 2.66 5.68
C LYS A 80 18.19 1.79 4.82
N GLY A 81 17.64 0.78 4.14
CA GLY A 81 18.42 -0.10 3.27
C GLY A 81 19.07 0.65 2.10
N ARG A 82 18.40 1.67 1.55
CA ARG A 82 19.00 2.52 0.50
C ARG A 82 20.15 3.36 1.06
N GLU A 83 19.98 3.93 2.25
CA GLU A 83 21.02 4.73 2.91
C GLU A 83 22.25 3.89 3.29
N GLU A 84 22.05 2.69 3.83
CA GLU A 84 23.11 1.74 4.16
C GLU A 84 23.88 1.32 2.92
N LYS A 85 23.20 0.90 1.86
CA LYS A 85 23.83 0.55 0.58
C LYS A 85 24.64 1.71 0.00
N ASN A 86 24.09 2.92 0.02
CA ASN A 86 24.79 4.11 -0.47
C ASN A 86 26.01 4.43 0.38
N PHE A 87 25.92 4.25 1.71
CA PHE A 87 27.03 4.45 2.62
C PHE A 87 28.15 3.45 2.31
N GLU A 88 27.86 2.15 2.31
CA GLU A 88 28.82 1.09 2.01
C GLU A 88 29.48 1.28 0.66
N PHE A 89 28.70 1.62 -0.37
CA PHE A 89 29.22 1.85 -1.71
C PHE A 89 30.18 3.06 -1.76
N VAL A 90 29.83 4.17 -1.10
CA VAL A 90 30.71 5.34 -1.01
C VAL A 90 31.98 5.03 -0.21
N VAL A 91 31.88 4.29 0.89
CA VAL A 91 33.05 3.85 1.67
C VAL A 91 33.97 2.98 0.82
N ASN A 92 33.42 2.01 0.10
CA ASN A 92 34.20 1.14 -0.78
C ASN A 92 34.94 1.94 -1.86
N LEU A 93 34.28 2.93 -2.48
CA LEU A 93 34.93 3.79 -3.48
C LEU A 93 36.02 4.67 -2.85
N LEU A 94 35.80 5.23 -1.66
CA LEU A 94 36.79 6.07 -0.97
C LEU A 94 38.04 5.28 -0.55
N THR A 95 37.89 4.00 -0.19
CA THR A 95 38.99 3.17 0.32
C THR A 95 39.75 2.44 -0.78
N ASN A 96 39.04 1.96 -1.81
CA ASN A 96 39.60 1.04 -2.80
C ASN A 96 39.83 1.67 -4.19
N THR A 97 39.59 2.98 -4.35
CA THR A 97 39.83 3.70 -5.61
C THR A 97 40.49 5.05 -5.38
N ASP A 98 41.03 5.64 -6.44
CA ASP A 98 41.65 6.97 -6.49
C ASP A 98 40.68 8.05 -7.03
N PHE A 99 39.38 7.74 -7.09
CA PHE A 99 38.38 8.65 -7.65
C PHE A 99 38.21 9.92 -6.82
N ASP A 100 38.00 11.03 -7.52
CA ASP A 100 37.69 12.30 -6.88
C ASP A 100 36.25 12.31 -6.32
N ILE A 101 36.02 13.19 -5.33
CA ILE A 101 34.74 13.30 -4.65
C ILE A 101 33.58 13.57 -5.62
N PRO A 102 33.70 14.46 -6.64
CA PRO A 102 32.66 14.65 -7.65
C PRO A 102 32.30 13.37 -8.41
N LYS A 103 33.27 12.56 -8.85
CA LYS A 103 33.02 11.30 -9.56
C LYS A 103 32.35 10.26 -8.66
N ILE A 104 32.78 10.13 -7.41
CA ILE A 104 32.14 9.22 -6.43
C ILE A 104 30.68 9.62 -6.21
N ALA A 105 30.40 10.93 -6.05
CA ALA A 105 29.04 11.43 -5.88
C ALA A 105 28.15 11.11 -7.09
N ALA A 106 28.67 11.28 -8.30
CA ALA A 106 27.96 10.93 -9.53
C ALA A 106 27.68 9.43 -9.65
N LEU A 107 28.68 8.57 -9.39
CA LEU A 107 28.53 7.10 -9.47
C LEU A 107 27.54 6.56 -8.43
N ALA A 108 27.61 7.07 -7.20
CA ALA A 108 26.72 6.66 -6.12
C ALA A 108 25.33 7.34 -6.19
N GLN A 109 25.12 8.27 -7.14
CA GLN A 109 23.89 9.07 -7.27
C GLN A 109 23.51 9.79 -5.97
N VAL A 110 24.51 10.32 -5.27
CA VAL A 110 24.36 11.08 -4.02
C VAL A 110 24.98 12.47 -4.17
N SER A 111 24.71 13.36 -3.22
CA SER A 111 25.31 14.69 -3.24
C SER A 111 26.79 14.65 -2.86
N ILE A 112 27.57 15.59 -3.40
CA ILE A 112 28.98 15.82 -3.00
C ILE A 112 29.08 16.05 -1.48
N ALA A 113 28.11 16.76 -0.90
CA ALA A 113 28.04 16.98 0.54
C ALA A 113 27.89 15.67 1.32
N TYR A 114 27.10 14.71 0.82
CA TYR A 114 26.97 13.39 1.43
C TYR A 114 28.32 12.65 1.43
N VAL A 115 29.02 12.60 0.31
CA VAL A 115 30.34 11.94 0.22
C VAL A 115 31.35 12.57 1.17
N LYS A 116 31.36 13.91 1.29
CA LYS A 116 32.21 14.62 2.27
C LYS A 116 31.87 14.24 3.72
N ARG A 117 30.58 14.11 4.06
CA ARG A 117 30.16 13.66 5.40
C ARG A 117 30.57 12.22 5.67
N VAL A 118 30.42 11.33 4.70
CA VAL A 118 30.86 9.93 4.82
C VAL A 118 32.37 9.86 5.03
N LYS A 119 33.15 10.59 4.21
CA LYS A 119 34.61 10.69 4.38
C LYS A 119 34.99 11.12 5.79
N LYS A 120 34.34 12.16 6.34
CA LYS A 120 34.58 12.64 7.71
C LYS A 120 34.20 11.62 8.81
N ARG A 121 33.26 10.71 8.55
CA ARG A 121 32.87 9.67 9.52
C ARG A 121 33.82 8.47 9.53
N VAL A 122 34.58 8.27 8.45
CA VAL A 122 35.46 7.11 8.24
C VAL A 122 36.95 7.46 8.36
N SER A 123 37.31 8.75 8.17
CA SER A 123 38.62 9.31 8.53
C SER A 123 38.74 9.51 10.03
#